data_AF-A0A0R3AVJ9-F1
#
_entry.id   AF-A0A0R3AVJ9-F1
#
_cell.length_a   1.000
_cell.length_b   1.000
_cell.length_c   1.000
_cell.angle_alpha   90.00
_cell.angle_beta   90.00
_cell.angle_gamma   90.00
#
_symmetry.space_group_name_H-M   'P 1'
#
loop_
_entity.id
_entity.type
_entity.pdbx_description
1 polymer ?
#
loop_
_entity_poly.entity_id
_entity_poly.type
_entity_poly.pdbx_seq_one_letter_code
_entity_poly.pdbx_strand_id
1 'polypeptide(L)'
;MTQQHPAQPVNLAQKASLISEQWSPRVVAEMNDYQFKVVRIEGEFIWHSHPETDEAFFVLEGTLRIDLPDGPVYVAPGELYVVPRGIEHRTAAEGEAKLMMIEPRGILNTGHEGGDRTAMNDLWI
;
A
#
# COMPACT_ATOMS: atom_id res chain seq x y z
N MET A 1 13.57 27.20 4.42
CA MET A 1 13.90 26.09 5.33
C MET A 1 14.56 25.02 4.49
N THR A 2 15.81 24.68 4.77
CA THR A 2 16.59 23.71 3.99
C THR A 2 15.92 22.34 4.08
N GLN A 3 15.45 21.80 2.95
CA GLN A 3 15.05 20.40 2.89
C GLN A 3 16.28 19.57 3.26
N GLN A 4 16.22 18.89 4.41
CA GLN A 4 17.23 17.90 4.74
C GLN A 4 17.04 16.73 3.78
N HIS A 5 17.99 16.54 2.86
CA HIS A 5 18.05 15.32 2.08
C HIS A 5 18.26 14.14 3.05
N PRO A 6 17.48 13.04 2.93
CA PRO A 6 17.73 11.86 3.73
C PRO A 6 19.14 11.36 3.41
N ALA A 7 20.00 11.32 4.43
CA ALA A 7 21.42 10.96 4.27
C ALA A 7 21.64 9.46 4.00
N GLN A 8 20.59 8.64 4.05
CA GLN A 8 20.65 7.18 3.94
C GLN A 8 19.49 6.65 3.09
N PRO A 9 19.72 5.59 2.29
CA PRO A 9 18.66 4.91 1.57
C PRO A 9 17.66 4.25 2.53
N VAL A 10 16.41 4.10 2.09
CA VAL A 10 15.36 3.43 2.85
C VAL A 10 15.46 1.92 2.65
N ASN A 11 15.62 1.16 3.74
CA ASN A 11 15.50 -0.28 3.72
C ASN A 11 14.05 -0.69 3.99
N LEU A 12 13.33 -1.08 2.94
CA LEU A 12 11.90 -1.43 3.02
C LEU A 12 11.63 -2.63 3.92
N ALA A 13 12.48 -3.66 3.87
CA ALA A 13 12.34 -4.84 4.72
C ALA A 13 12.49 -4.50 6.20
N GLN A 14 13.48 -3.65 6.53
CA GLN A 14 13.64 -3.13 7.89
C GLN A 14 12.41 -2.32 8.32
N LYS A 15 11.93 -1.40 7.48
CA LYS A 15 10.77 -0.56 7.83
C LYS A 15 9.51 -1.40 8.05
N ALA A 16 9.25 -2.37 7.18
CA ALA A 16 8.15 -3.32 7.35
C ALA A 16 8.26 -4.14 8.65
N SER A 17 9.49 -4.49 9.09
CA SER A 17 9.72 -5.20 10.36
C SER A 17 9.39 -4.39 11.62
N LEU A 18 9.27 -3.06 11.51
CA LEU A 18 8.93 -2.16 12.63
C LEU A 18 7.42 -2.03 12.84
N ILE A 19 6.60 -2.52 11.89
CA ILE A 19 5.15 -2.45 11.97
C ILE A 19 4.65 -3.74 12.63
N SER A 20 3.87 -3.65 13.71
CA SER A 20 3.20 -4.80 14.32
C SER A 20 1.76 -4.98 13.83
N GLU A 21 1.09 -3.89 13.47
CA GLU A 21 -0.32 -3.88 13.12
C GLU A 21 -0.58 -4.29 11.68
N GLN A 22 -1.58 -5.14 11.45
CA GLN A 22 -2.08 -5.42 10.11
C GLN A 22 -2.87 -4.21 9.57
N TRP A 23 -2.80 -3.98 8.26
CA TRP A 23 -3.57 -2.95 7.55
C TRP A 23 -3.29 -1.51 8.03
N SER A 24 -2.10 -1.28 8.60
CA SER A 24 -1.64 0.03 9.06
C SER A 24 -0.47 0.51 8.17
N PRO A 25 -0.76 1.12 7.00
CA PRO A 25 0.29 1.63 6.13
C PRO A 25 1.06 2.75 6.80
N ARG A 26 2.39 2.73 6.65
CA ARG A 26 3.30 3.76 7.18
C ARG A 26 4.14 4.36 6.08
N VAL A 27 4.21 5.69 6.04
CA VAL A 27 5.02 6.44 5.06
C VAL A 27 6.50 6.21 5.35
N VAL A 28 7.26 5.82 4.33
CA VAL A 28 8.71 5.61 4.40
C VAL A 28 9.50 6.57 3.51
N ALA A 29 8.87 7.13 2.49
CA ALA A 29 9.42 8.15 1.62
C ALA A 29 8.30 8.93 0.90
N GLU A 30 8.64 10.10 0.37
CA GLU A 30 7.75 10.92 -0.46
C GLU A 30 8.54 11.46 -1.66
N MET A 31 7.94 11.37 -2.85
CA MET A 31 8.47 11.91 -4.10
C MET A 31 7.40 12.83 -4.70
N ASN A 32 7.68 14.13 -4.71
CA ASN A 32 6.70 15.16 -5.05
C ASN A 32 5.45 15.02 -4.17
N ASP A 33 4.30 14.75 -4.77
CA ASP A 33 3.01 14.51 -4.13
C ASP A 33 2.67 13.02 -3.98
N TYR A 34 3.61 12.10 -4.22
CA TYR A 34 3.43 10.65 -4.04
C TYR A 34 4.14 10.15 -2.80
N GLN A 35 3.47 9.28 -2.05
CA GLN A 35 4.03 8.61 -0.90
C GLN A 35 4.33 7.15 -1.20
N PHE A 36 5.46 6.69 -0.69
CA PHE A 36 5.81 5.29 -0.59
C PHE A 36 5.46 4.85 0.82
N LYS A 37 4.53 3.91 0.94
CA LYS A 37 4.07 3.39 2.23
C LYS A 37 4.42 1.92 2.32
N VAL A 38 4.79 1.42 3.49
CA VAL A 38 4.91 -0.03 3.73
C VAL A 38 3.82 -0.49 4.67
N VAL A 39 3.31 -1.70 4.43
CA VAL A 39 2.19 -2.28 5.19
C VAL A 39 2.36 -3.78 5.31
N ARG A 40 1.84 -4.33 6.40
CA ARG A 40 1.61 -5.76 6.60
C ARG A 40 0.13 -6.03 6.42
N ILE A 41 -0.22 -7.05 5.65
CA ILE A 41 -1.60 -7.47 5.47
C ILE A 41 -1.75 -8.97 5.68
N GLU A 42 -2.93 -9.38 6.15
CA GLU A 42 -3.35 -10.77 6.22
C GLU A 42 -4.90 -10.79 6.21
N GLY A 43 -5.46 -11.75 5.48
CA GLY A 43 -6.89 -11.84 5.21
C GLY A 43 -7.36 -10.93 4.08
N GLU A 44 -8.65 -10.63 4.05
CA GLU A 44 -9.27 -9.82 3.00
C GLU A 44 -9.47 -8.36 3.44
N PHE A 45 -9.26 -7.44 2.49
CA PHE A 45 -9.69 -6.07 2.59
C PHE A 45 -11.14 -5.89 2.11
N ILE A 46 -11.63 -4.65 2.07
CA ILE A 46 -12.93 -4.35 1.45
C ILE A 46 -12.76 -4.10 -0.05
N TRP A 47 -13.82 -4.30 -0.82
CA TRP A 47 -13.90 -3.78 -2.18
C TRP A 47 -13.92 -2.26 -2.13
N HIS A 48 -13.11 -1.62 -2.96
CA HIS A 48 -13.01 -0.17 -3.05
C HIS A 48 -12.45 0.25 -4.41
N SER A 49 -12.48 1.55 -4.70
CA SER A 49 -11.86 2.14 -5.89
C SER A 49 -11.33 3.54 -5.60
N HIS A 50 -10.41 4.00 -6.44
CA HIS A 50 -9.86 5.35 -6.42
C HIS A 50 -10.15 6.04 -7.75
N PRO A 51 -11.19 6.88 -7.86
CA PRO A 51 -11.59 7.47 -9.15
C PRO A 51 -10.52 8.39 -9.75
N GLU A 52 -9.72 9.03 -8.91
CA GLU A 52 -8.80 10.10 -9.32
C GLU A 52 -7.37 9.63 -9.54
N THR A 53 -6.99 8.44 -9.07
CA THR A 53 -5.58 8.03 -9.03
C THR A 53 -5.37 6.54 -9.21
N ASP A 54 -4.24 6.20 -9.81
CA ASP A 54 -3.73 4.84 -9.86
C ASP A 54 -3.09 4.51 -8.51
N GLU A 55 -3.11 3.23 -8.15
CA GLU A 55 -2.43 2.73 -6.96
C GLU A 55 -1.50 1.58 -7.36
N ALA A 56 -0.25 1.62 -6.89
CA ALA A 56 0.71 0.56 -7.16
C ALA A 56 1.07 -0.23 -5.91
N PHE A 57 1.17 -1.55 -6.08
CA PHE A 57 1.57 -2.49 -5.05
C PHE A 57 2.86 -3.21 -5.47
N PHE A 58 3.88 -3.19 -4.61
CA PHE A 58 5.12 -3.94 -4.78
C PHE A 58 5.29 -4.91 -3.61
N VAL A 59 5.40 -6.21 -3.89
CA VAL A 59 5.46 -7.23 -2.83
C VAL A 59 6.90 -7.44 -2.37
N LEU A 60 7.11 -7.30 -1.06
CA LEU A 60 8.40 -7.54 -0.40
C LEU A 60 8.51 -8.99 0.08
N GLU A 61 7.41 -9.53 0.63
CA GLU A 61 7.33 -10.87 1.20
C GLU A 61 5.87 -11.37 1.13
N GLY A 62 5.68 -12.69 1.01
CA GLY A 62 4.35 -13.30 0.89
C GLY A 62 3.79 -13.23 -0.53
N THR A 63 2.47 -13.30 -0.67
CA THR A 63 1.79 -13.17 -1.97
C THR A 63 0.54 -12.33 -1.79
N LEU A 64 0.44 -11.27 -2.59
CA LEU A 64 -0.74 -10.42 -2.64
C LEU A 64 -1.67 -10.93 -3.74
N ARG A 65 -2.93 -11.20 -3.38
CA ARG A 65 -4.03 -11.37 -4.34
C ARG A 65 -4.74 -10.03 -4.47
N ILE A 66 -5.02 -9.61 -5.70
CA ILE A 66 -5.87 -8.46 -5.98
C ILE A 66 -7.06 -8.98 -6.79
N ASP A 67 -8.23 -9.00 -6.16
CA ASP A 67 -9.48 -9.32 -6.85
C ASP A 67 -9.87 -8.12 -7.73
N LEU A 68 -10.15 -8.38 -8.99
CA LEU A 68 -10.60 -7.40 -10.00
C LEU A 68 -11.90 -7.90 -10.66
N PRO A 69 -12.64 -7.05 -11.40
CA PRO A 69 -13.87 -7.47 -12.05
C PRO A 69 -13.69 -8.63 -13.04
N ASP A 70 -12.54 -8.68 -13.72
CA ASP A 70 -12.21 -9.69 -14.72
C ASP A 70 -11.49 -10.93 -14.14
N GLY A 71 -11.32 -10.98 -12.82
CA GLY A 71 -10.66 -12.06 -12.10
C GLY A 71 -9.40 -11.61 -11.35
N PRO A 72 -8.91 -12.44 -10.42
CA PRO A 72 -7.81 -12.05 -9.56
C PRO A 72 -6.46 -12.09 -10.28
N VAL A 73 -5.58 -11.17 -9.89
CA VAL A 73 -4.13 -11.26 -10.15
C VAL A 73 -3.40 -11.63 -8.86
N TYR A 74 -2.28 -12.32 -9.01
CA TYR A 74 -1.40 -12.69 -7.90
C TYR A 74 -0.03 -12.04 -8.12
N VAL A 75 0.44 -11.34 -7.11
CA VAL A 75 1.70 -10.58 -7.13
C VAL A 75 2.65 -11.25 -6.13
N ALA A 76 3.76 -11.79 -6.64
CA ALA A 76 4.77 -12.49 -5.87
C ALA A 76 5.90 -11.55 -5.40
N PRO A 77 6.78 -11.97 -4.48
CA PRO A 77 7.87 -11.13 -3.99
C PRO A 77 8.78 -10.65 -5.14
N GLY A 78 9.04 -9.34 -5.16
CA GLY A 78 9.80 -8.68 -6.22
C GLY A 78 8.96 -8.23 -7.43
N GLU A 79 7.67 -8.55 -7.46
CA GLU A 79 6.75 -8.12 -8.51
C GLU A 79 5.99 -6.85 -8.13
N LEU A 80 5.53 -6.13 -9.15
CA LEU A 80 4.74 -4.91 -9.05
C LEU A 80 3.45 -5.04 -9.85
N TYR A 81 2.34 -4.57 -9.30
CA TYR A 81 1.09 -4.40 -10.02
C TYR A 81 0.53 -2.99 -9.80
N VAL A 82 0.01 -2.38 -10.86
CA VAL A 82 -0.69 -1.09 -10.80
C VAL A 82 -2.16 -1.34 -11.02
N VAL A 83 -3.00 -0.95 -10.07
CA VAL A 83 -4.44 -0.86 -10.25
C VAL A 83 -4.74 0.50 -10.89
N PRO A 84 -5.26 0.54 -12.13
CA PRO A 84 -5.62 1.80 -12.76
C PRO A 84 -6.75 2.49 -12.01
N ARG A 85 -6.75 3.83 -12.04
CA ARG A 85 -7.79 4.67 -11.45
C ARG A 85 -9.19 4.24 -11.89
N GLY A 86 -10.12 4.26 -10.95
CA GLY A 86 -11.51 3.91 -11.13
C GLY A 86 -11.79 2.41 -11.24
N ILE A 87 -10.77 1.54 -11.22
CA ILE A 87 -10.98 0.09 -11.16
C ILE A 87 -11.32 -0.32 -9.72
N GLU A 88 -12.51 -0.89 -9.56
CA GLU A 88 -12.92 -1.52 -8.31
C GLU A 88 -12.05 -2.76 -8.06
N HIS A 89 -11.51 -2.88 -6.85
CA HIS A 89 -10.61 -3.96 -6.50
C HIS A 89 -10.66 -4.28 -5.00
N ARG A 90 -10.13 -5.44 -4.63
CA ARG A 90 -9.97 -5.85 -3.24
C ARG A 90 -8.67 -6.61 -3.06
N THR A 91 -7.82 -6.11 -2.16
CA THR A 91 -6.59 -6.78 -1.79
C THR A 91 -6.84 -7.88 -0.77
N ALA A 92 -6.10 -8.98 -0.88
CA ALA A 92 -6.16 -10.08 0.06
C ALA A 92 -4.82 -10.83 0.13
N ALA A 93 -4.55 -11.46 1.27
CA ALA A 93 -3.43 -12.39 1.42
C ALA A 93 -3.86 -13.58 2.30
N GLU A 94 -3.61 -14.81 1.82
CA GLU A 94 -3.98 -16.04 2.53
C GLU A 94 -3.12 -16.27 3.79
N GLY A 95 -1.86 -15.86 3.74
CA GLY A 95 -1.00 -15.66 4.91
C GLY A 95 -0.54 -14.21 4.97
N GLU A 96 0.41 -13.91 5.86
CA GLU A 96 0.97 -12.55 5.92
C GLU A 96 1.70 -12.19 4.61
N ALA A 97 1.39 -11.01 4.07
CA ALA A 97 2.15 -10.35 3.03
C ALA A 97 2.68 -8.99 3.52
N LYS A 98 3.90 -8.66 3.12
CA LYS A 98 4.53 -7.35 3.33
C LYS A 98 4.67 -6.69 1.99
N LEU A 99 4.16 -5.48 1.86
CA LEU A 99 4.13 -4.78 0.59
C LEU A 99 4.40 -3.30 0.76
N MET A 100 4.86 -2.70 -0.33
CA MET A 100 4.95 -1.27 -0.50
C MET A 100 3.79 -0.81 -1.39
N MET A 101 3.07 0.22 -0.93
CA MET A 101 2.05 0.94 -1.70
C MET A 101 2.67 2.24 -2.22
N ILE A 102 2.28 2.65 -3.42
CA ILE A 102 2.66 3.93 -4.01
C ILE A 102 1.39 4.60 -4.52
N GLU A 103 1.07 5.76 -3.95
CA GLU A 103 -0.14 6.52 -4.24
C GLU A 103 0.10 8.00 -3.93
N PRO A 104 -0.73 8.92 -4.45
CA PRO A 104 -0.70 10.30 -4.02
C PRO A 104 -0.88 10.46 -2.51
N ARG A 105 -0.30 11.50 -1.96
CA ARG A 105 -0.46 11.88 -0.56
C ARG A 105 -1.93 12.17 -0.25
N GLY A 106 -2.37 11.69 0.92
CA GLY A 106 -3.70 11.99 1.45
C GLY A 106 -4.82 11.12 0.89
N ILE A 107 -4.52 10.15 0.02
CA ILE A 107 -5.49 9.16 -0.45
C ILE A 107 -5.88 8.24 0.71
N LEU A 108 -7.19 8.04 0.89
CA LEU A 108 -7.72 7.09 1.86
C LEU A 108 -7.63 5.69 1.26
N ASN A 109 -6.98 4.75 1.94
CA ASN A 109 -6.81 3.38 1.48
C ASN A 109 -8.12 2.59 1.29
N THR A 110 -9.26 3.13 1.73
CA THR A 110 -10.60 2.57 1.53
C THR A 110 -11.36 3.27 0.40
N GLY A 111 -10.71 4.12 -0.37
CA GLY A 111 -11.37 5.00 -1.34
C GLY A 111 -12.39 5.91 -0.65
N HIS A 112 -13.66 5.82 -1.06
CA HIS A 112 -14.78 6.55 -0.45
C HIS A 112 -15.62 5.71 0.53
N GLU A 113 -15.30 4.44 0.74
CA GLU A 113 -16.13 3.49 1.50
C GLU A 113 -16.02 3.67 3.02
N GLY A 114 -14.88 4.15 3.52
CA GLY A 114 -14.67 4.34 4.96
C GLY A 114 -14.61 3.04 5.77
N GLY A 115 -15.00 3.10 7.05
CA GLY A 115 -15.06 1.94 7.96
C GLY A 115 -13.77 1.64 8.73
N ASP A 116 -13.77 0.57 9.54
CA ASP A 116 -12.71 0.19 10.49
C ASP A 116 -11.34 -0.08 9.84
N ARG A 117 -11.33 -0.30 8.53
CA ARG A 117 -10.14 -0.52 7.71
C ARG A 117 -9.53 0.77 7.13
N THR A 118 -10.17 1.91 7.36
CA THR A 118 -9.64 3.22 6.96
C THR A 118 -8.47 3.57 7.86
N ALA A 119 -7.29 3.67 7.27
CA ALA A 119 -6.07 4.02 7.95
C ALA A 119 -5.94 5.53 8.13
N MET A 120 -5.26 5.94 9.20
CA MET A 120 -4.78 7.32 9.32
C MET A 120 -3.70 7.58 8.28
N ASN A 121 -3.83 8.69 7.56
CA ASN A 121 -2.80 9.15 6.64
C ASN A 121 -1.62 9.81 7.35
N ASP A 122 -0.50 9.95 6.64
CA ASP A 122 0.72 10.64 7.09
C ASP A 122 1.34 10.08 8.39
N LEU A 123 1.24 8.75 8.61
CA LEU A 123 1.96 8.08 9.69
C LEU A 123 3.37 7.64 9.25
N TRP A 124 4.40 8.40 9.63
CA TRP A 124 5.80 8.16 9.23
C TRP A 124 6.53 7.18 10.13
N ILE A 125 7.44 6.38 9.56
CA ILE A 125 8.37 5.50 10.29
C ILE A 125 9.79 5.54 9.75
#